data_AF-A0A013SH61-F1
#
_entry.id   AF-A0A013SH61-F1
#
_cell.length_a   1.000
_cell.length_b   1.000
_cell.length_c   1.000
_cell.angle_alpha   90.00
_cell.angle_beta   90.00
_cell.angle_gamma   90.00
#
_symmetry.space_group_name_H-M   'P 1'
#
loop_
_entity.id
_entity.type
_entity.pdbx_description
1 polymer ?
#
loop_
_entity_poly.entity_id
_entity_poly.type
_entity_poly.pdbx_seq_one_letter_code
_entity_poly.pdbx_strand_id
1 'polypeptide(L)'
;MKSKGFTLLEVMVALAIFAVAAVALTKVAMQYTQSTSNAILRTKAQFVAMNEIALMEINQEWLEGTQSKQVTSQGETWQIDKSAQSTISPNVQKVDLQISLYDSDKGKVQNGITHLVFFNYPMKAK
;
A
#
# COMPACT_ATOMS: atom_id res chain seq x y z
N MET A 1 -55.59 -20.37 -29.08
CA MET A 1 -54.14 -20.26 -29.39
C MET A 1 -53.38 -21.17 -28.44
N LYS A 2 -52.57 -22.13 -28.93
CA LYS A 2 -51.76 -22.99 -28.06
C LYS A 2 -50.48 -22.23 -27.69
N SER A 3 -50.29 -21.94 -26.41
CA SER A 3 -49.05 -21.41 -25.86
C SER A 3 -47.95 -22.47 -26.03
N LYS A 4 -46.88 -22.14 -26.75
CA LYS A 4 -45.68 -22.99 -26.79
C LYS A 4 -44.94 -22.81 -25.46
N GLY A 5 -44.78 -23.89 -24.70
CA GLY A 5 -43.99 -23.92 -23.47
C GLY A 5 -42.49 -23.99 -23.77
N PHE A 6 -41.67 -23.64 -22.78
CA PHE A 6 -40.21 -23.77 -22.85
C PHE A 6 -39.78 -25.24 -22.90
N THR A 7 -38.74 -25.51 -23.68
CA THR A 7 -38.05 -26.80 -23.71
C THR A 7 -36.99 -26.88 -22.60
N LEU A 8 -36.62 -28.10 -22.21
CA LEU A 8 -35.51 -28.33 -21.28
C LEU A 8 -34.20 -27.74 -21.79
N LEU A 9 -33.96 -27.81 -23.11
CA LEU A 9 -32.74 -27.27 -23.73
C LEU A 9 -32.65 -25.74 -23.55
N GLU A 10 -33.75 -25.02 -23.75
CA GLU A 10 -33.77 -23.55 -23.57
C GLU A 10 -33.49 -23.16 -22.12
N VAL A 11 -34.05 -23.86 -21.15
CA VAL A 11 -33.79 -23.61 -19.72
C VAL A 11 -32.32 -23.91 -19.38
N MET A 12 -31.77 -25.02 -19.89
CA MET A 12 -30.36 -25.36 -19.67
C MET A 12 -29.42 -24.32 -20.28
N VAL A 13 -29.68 -23.87 -21.51
CA VAL A 13 -28.88 -22.83 -22.16
C VAL A 13 -29.00 -21.49 -21.42
N ALA A 14 -30.21 -21.10 -21.00
CA ALA A 14 -30.41 -19.89 -20.22
C ALA A 14 -29.66 -19.92 -18.89
N LEU A 15 -29.69 -21.07 -18.19
CA LEU A 15 -28.93 -21.26 -16.95
C LEU A 15 -27.42 -21.24 -17.20
N ALA A 16 -26.94 -21.82 -18.30
CA ALA A 16 -25.52 -21.78 -18.65
C ALA A 16 -25.04 -20.33 -18.90
N ILE A 17 -25.79 -19.56 -19.69
CA ILE A 17 -25.49 -18.14 -19.94
C ILE A 17 -25.53 -17.35 -18.63
N PHE A 18 -26.56 -17.57 -17.82
CA PHE A 18 -26.72 -16.92 -16.52
C PHE A 18 -25.56 -17.24 -15.56
N ALA A 19 -25.17 -18.51 -15.46
CA ALA A 19 -24.07 -18.95 -14.62
C ALA A 19 -22.75 -18.29 -15.01
N VAL A 20 -22.45 -18.21 -16.31
CA VAL A 20 -21.25 -17.53 -16.81
C VAL A 20 -21.29 -16.03 -16.48
N ALA A 21 -22.43 -15.36 -16.70
CA ALA A 21 -22.59 -13.95 -16.35
C ALA A 21 -22.42 -13.70 -14.84
N ALA A 22 -22.99 -14.57 -13.99
CA ALA A 22 -22.86 -14.48 -12.53
C ALA A 22 -21.42 -14.65 -12.06
N VAL A 23 -20.67 -15.61 -12.63
CA VAL A 23 -19.24 -15.79 -12.33
C VAL A 23 -18.42 -14.58 -12.77
N ALA A 24 -18.68 -14.04 -13.97
CA ALA A 24 -18.01 -12.85 -14.46
C ALA A 24 -18.25 -11.64 -13.55
N LEU A 25 -19.52 -11.40 -13.17
CA LEU A 25 -19.89 -10.33 -12.24
C LEU A 25 -19.21 -10.48 -10.87
N THR A 26 -19.21 -11.69 -10.33
CA THR A 26 -18.57 -11.98 -9.02
C THR A 26 -17.08 -11.68 -9.07
N LYS A 27 -16.39 -12.05 -10.15
CA LYS A 27 -14.97 -11.73 -10.35
C LYS A 27 -14.71 -10.22 -10.35
N VAL A 28 -15.53 -9.45 -11.06
CA VAL A 28 -15.41 -7.98 -11.09
C VAL A 28 -15.62 -7.40 -9.70
N ALA A 29 -16.63 -7.86 -8.96
CA ALA A 29 -16.89 -7.41 -7.60
C ALA A 29 -15.70 -7.70 -6.66
N MET A 30 -15.13 -8.91 -6.72
CA MET A 30 -13.94 -9.26 -5.93
C MET A 30 -12.74 -8.39 -6.28
N GLN A 31 -12.49 -8.15 -7.58
CA GLN A 31 -11.39 -7.31 -8.04
C GLN A 31 -11.56 -5.86 -7.57
N TYR A 32 -12.79 -5.33 -7.57
CA TYR A 32 -13.10 -4.00 -7.05
C TYR A 32 -12.82 -3.89 -5.55
N THR A 33 -13.27 -4.87 -4.76
CA THR A 33 -13.01 -4.92 -3.31
C THR A 33 -11.51 -4.98 -3.02
N GLN A 34 -10.76 -5.83 -3.72
CA GLN A 34 -9.31 -5.92 -3.53
C GLN A 34 -8.59 -4.62 -3.91
N SER A 35 -8.99 -4.01 -5.03
CA SER A 35 -8.40 -2.74 -5.49
C SER A 35 -8.65 -1.62 -4.50
N THR A 36 -9.86 -1.56 -3.94
CA THR A 36 -10.25 -0.58 -2.92
C THR A 36 -9.44 -0.78 -1.64
N SER A 37 -9.33 -2.02 -1.16
CA SER A 37 -8.52 -2.36 0.02
C SER A 37 -7.06 -1.96 -0.17
N ASN A 38 -6.47 -2.27 -1.34
CA ASN A 38 -5.09 -1.89 -1.66
C ASN A 38 -4.90 -0.37 -1.74
N ALA A 39 -5.89 0.36 -2.27
CA ALA A 39 -5.84 1.82 -2.31
C ALA A 39 -5.86 2.43 -0.91
N ILE A 40 -6.75 1.94 -0.03
CA ILE A 40 -6.80 2.35 1.38
C ILE A 40 -5.46 2.07 2.07
N LEU A 41 -4.90 0.86 1.89
CA LEU A 41 -3.63 0.47 2.50
C LEU A 41 -2.47 1.38 2.07
N ARG A 42 -2.36 1.70 0.77
CA ARG A 42 -1.35 2.65 0.26
C ARG A 42 -1.53 4.05 0.85
N THR A 43 -2.76 4.52 0.99
CA THR A 43 -3.05 5.81 1.62
C THR A 43 -2.62 5.83 3.09
N LYS A 44 -2.91 4.77 3.86
CA LYS A 44 -2.43 4.64 5.25
C LYS A 44 -0.90 4.70 5.31
N ALA A 45 -0.21 3.94 4.45
CA ALA A 45 1.25 3.91 4.37
C ALA A 45 1.84 5.29 3.98
N GLN A 46 1.19 6.02 3.07
CA GLN A 46 1.58 7.38 2.69
C GLN A 46 1.52 8.32 3.89
N PHE A 47 0.46 8.26 4.71
CA PHE A 47 0.39 9.07 5.93
C PHE A 47 1.49 8.71 6.92
N VAL A 48 1.82 7.43 7.08
CA VAL A 48 2.94 7.01 7.94
C VAL A 48 4.27 7.57 7.42
N ALA A 49 4.52 7.50 6.11
CA ALA A 49 5.73 8.09 5.51
C ALA A 49 5.82 9.60 5.74
N MET A 50 4.74 10.33 5.47
CA MET A 50 4.70 11.79 5.62
C MET A 50 4.88 12.21 7.08
N ASN A 51 4.27 11.48 8.03
CA ASN A 51 4.46 11.73 9.45
C ASN A 51 5.92 11.48 9.86
N GLU A 52 6.56 10.45 9.31
CA GLU A 52 7.98 10.19 9.59
C GLU A 52 8.88 11.30 9.06
N ILE A 53 8.67 11.71 7.81
CA ILE A 53 9.43 12.80 7.20
C ILE A 53 9.29 14.08 8.02
N ALA A 54 8.05 14.44 8.38
CA ALA A 54 7.79 15.62 9.21
C ALA A 54 8.50 15.51 10.57
N LEU A 55 8.51 14.33 11.19
CA LEU A 55 9.21 14.10 12.45
C LEU A 55 10.72 14.26 12.30
N MET A 56 11.30 13.74 11.22
CA MET A 56 12.72 13.91 10.91
C MET A 56 13.08 15.39 10.70
N GLU A 57 12.25 16.14 9.98
CA GLU A 57 12.43 17.57 9.75
C GLU A 57 12.34 18.38 11.05
N ILE A 58 11.34 18.10 11.89
CA ILE A 58 11.14 18.76 13.20
C ILE A 58 12.34 18.48 14.11
N ASN A 59 12.82 17.23 14.15
CA ASN A 59 13.95 16.84 14.97
C ASN A 59 15.31 17.22 14.36
N GLN A 60 15.31 17.76 13.14
CA GLN A 60 16.51 18.06 12.37
C GLN A 60 17.45 16.85 12.29
N GLU A 61 16.86 15.68 12.09
CA GLU A 61 17.53 14.38 12.20
C GLU A 61 18.51 14.20 11.04
N TRP A 62 19.81 14.08 11.32
CA TRP A 62 20.81 13.71 10.32
C TRP A 62 21.10 12.21 10.39
N LEU A 63 21.14 11.53 9.24
CA LEU A 63 21.29 10.09 9.17
C LEU A 63 22.70 9.74 8.69
N GLU A 64 23.39 8.87 9.43
CA GLU A 64 24.74 8.39 9.07
C GLU A 64 24.70 7.08 8.25
N GLY A 65 23.52 6.63 7.83
CA GLY A 65 23.34 5.39 7.08
C GLY A 65 21.89 4.93 7.01
N THR A 66 21.65 3.66 7.31
CA THR A 66 20.31 3.06 7.35
C THR A 66 19.76 3.00 8.77
N GLN A 67 18.47 3.24 8.93
CA GLN A 67 17.76 3.05 10.18
C GLN A 67 16.39 2.44 9.92
N SER A 68 15.98 1.55 10.81
CA SER A 68 14.67 0.91 10.73
C SER A 68 13.93 1.09 12.04
N LYS A 69 12.61 1.29 11.96
CA LYS A 69 11.75 1.30 13.14
C LYS A 69 10.36 0.78 12.83
N GLN A 70 9.65 0.39 13.87
CA GLN A 70 8.27 -0.03 13.78
C GLN A 70 7.34 1.00 14.42
N VAL A 71 6.19 1.22 13.79
CA VAL A 71 5.14 2.06 14.35
C VAL A 71 3.77 1.44 14.10
N THR A 72 2.91 1.46 15.12
CA THR A 72 1.51 1.07 14.96
C THR A 72 0.66 2.30 14.70
N SER A 73 -0.03 2.33 13.57
CA SER A 73 -0.88 3.46 13.15
C SER A 73 -2.03 2.98 12.28
N GLN A 74 -3.21 3.56 12.48
CA GLN A 74 -4.42 3.26 11.69
C GLN A 74 -4.79 1.77 11.67
N GLY A 75 -4.54 1.08 12.79
CA GLY A 75 -4.85 -0.34 12.98
C GLY A 75 -3.83 -1.32 12.41
N GLU A 76 -2.76 -0.84 11.78
CA GLU A 76 -1.69 -1.69 11.23
C GLU A 76 -0.37 -1.41 11.95
N THR A 77 0.52 -2.40 11.98
CA THR A 77 1.92 -2.19 12.35
C THR A 77 2.76 -2.06 11.09
N TRP A 78 3.55 -0.98 11.03
CA TRP A 78 4.34 -0.59 9.88
C TRP A 78 5.82 -0.74 10.22
N GLN A 79 6.58 -1.31 9.30
CA GLN A 79 8.02 -1.18 9.26
C GLN A 79 8.36 0.05 8.42
N ILE A 80 9.17 0.93 8.98
CA ILE A 80 9.74 2.10 8.32
C ILE A 80 11.23 1.85 8.18
N ASP A 81 11.71 1.71 6.95
CA ASP A 81 13.12 1.60 6.63
C ASP A 81 13.60 2.90 5.97
N LYS A 82 14.57 3.56 6.60
CA LYS A 82 15.19 4.81 6.16
C LYS A 82 16.60 4.52 5.68
N SER A 83 17.00 5.09 4.55
CA SER A 83 18.39 5.06 4.10
C SER A 83 18.84 6.41 3.57
N ALA A 84 19.93 6.94 4.11
CA ALA A 84 20.51 8.19 3.66
C ALA A 84 21.64 7.97 2.66
N GLN A 85 21.71 8.85 1.67
CA GLN A 85 22.74 8.89 0.65
C GLN A 85 23.29 10.32 0.55
N SER A 86 24.63 10.43 0.48
CA SER A 86 25.30 11.70 0.22
C SER A 86 24.90 12.24 -1.15
N THR A 87 24.83 13.57 -1.26
CA THR A 87 24.59 14.25 -2.54
C THR A 87 25.82 15.07 -2.94
N ILE A 88 25.77 15.68 -4.14
CA ILE A 88 26.80 16.62 -4.61
C ILE A 88 26.90 17.84 -3.69
N SER A 89 25.77 18.23 -3.07
CA SER A 89 25.74 19.30 -2.08
C SER A 89 26.12 18.74 -0.71
N PRO A 90 27.23 19.16 -0.09
CA PRO A 90 27.73 18.57 1.16
C PRO A 90 26.77 18.74 2.34
N ASN A 91 25.88 19.74 2.26
CA ASN A 91 24.85 20.03 3.25
C ASN A 91 23.46 19.56 2.80
N VAL A 92 23.38 18.49 2.02
CA VAL A 92 22.11 17.88 1.62
C VAL A 92 22.28 16.37 1.60
N GLN A 93 21.43 15.66 2.33
CA GLN A 93 21.30 14.21 2.23
C GLN A 93 20.00 13.86 1.50
N LYS A 94 20.07 12.90 0.59
CA LYS A 94 18.87 12.26 0.04
C LYS A 94 18.48 11.14 1.00
N VAL A 95 17.24 11.12 1.47
CA VAL A 95 16.74 10.04 2.32
C VAL A 95 15.63 9.32 1.58
N ASP A 96 15.83 8.02 1.38
CA ASP A 96 14.83 7.09 0.86
C ASP A 96 14.10 6.45 2.05
N LEU A 97 12.77 6.45 2.00
CA LEU A 97 11.88 5.85 3.00
C LEU A 97 11.06 4.75 2.34
N GLN A 98 11.19 3.53 2.82
CA GLN A 98 10.34 2.40 2.46
C GLN A 98 9.39 2.09 3.61
N ILE A 99 8.09 2.10 3.32
CA ILE A 99 7.04 1.68 4.25
C ILE A 99 6.53 0.32 3.85
N SER A 100 6.51 -0.61 4.81
CA SER A 100 6.07 -2.00 4.63
C SER A 100 5.14 -2.39 5.76
N LEU A 101 4.24 -3.34 5.52
CA LEU A 101 3.50 -3.96 6.63
C LEU A 101 4.45 -4.83 7.44
N TYR A 102 4.26 -4.83 8.76
CA TYR A 102 4.92 -5.74 9.67
C TYR A 102 3.90 -6.72 10.24
N ASP A 103 4.13 -8.01 9.99
CA ASP A 103 3.36 -9.10 10.58
C ASP A 103 3.93 -9.39 11.98
N SER A 104 3.25 -8.86 13.00
CA SER A 104 3.65 -9.00 14.41
C SER A 104 3.58 -10.45 14.90
N ASP A 105 2.71 -11.28 14.34
CA ASP A 105 2.56 -12.69 14.75
C ASP A 105 3.70 -13.54 14.21
N LYS A 106 4.16 -13.25 12.99
CA LYS A 106 5.29 -13.97 12.35
C LYS A 106 6.64 -13.29 12.56
N GLY A 107 6.67 -12.08 13.11
CA GLY A 107 7.86 -11.26 13.25
C GLY A 107 8.52 -10.92 11.91
N LYS A 108 7.72 -10.73 10.84
CA LYS A 108 8.22 -10.58 9.46
C LYS A 108 7.74 -9.29 8.82
N VAL A 109 8.66 -8.62 8.13
CA VAL A 109 8.35 -7.52 7.22
C VAL A 109 7.79 -8.10 5.92
N GLN A 110 6.64 -7.58 5.49
CA GLN A 110 6.02 -7.93 4.22
C GLN A 110 6.59 -7.08 3.08
N ASN A 111 6.04 -7.24 1.87
CA ASN A 111 6.46 -6.42 0.73
C ASN A 111 6.24 -4.92 0.99
N GLY A 112 7.13 -4.11 0.43
CA GLY A 112 7.02 -2.66 0.43
C GLY A 112 5.73 -2.17 -0.21
N ILE A 113 5.05 -1.25 0.45
CA ILE A 113 3.76 -0.69 0.01
C ILE A 113 3.95 0.68 -0.63
N THR A 114 4.75 1.52 0.01
CA THR A 114 4.95 2.91 -0.42
C THR A 114 6.42 3.29 -0.21
N HIS A 115 6.98 4.03 -1.18
CA HIS A 115 8.34 4.54 -1.13
C HIS A 115 8.33 6.06 -1.36
N LEU A 116 8.97 6.82 -0.48
CA LEU A 116 9.14 8.27 -0.61
C LEU A 116 10.63 8.61 -0.58
N VAL A 117 10.96 9.72 -1.25
CA VAL A 117 12.29 10.32 -1.18
C VAL A 117 12.11 11.75 -0.74
N PHE A 118 12.92 12.20 0.21
CA PHE A 118 13.02 13.61 0.55
C PHE A 118 14.48 14.04 0.71
N PHE A 119 14.72 15.34 0.64
CA PHE A 119 16.04 15.93 0.83
C PHE A 119 16.07 16.62 2.18
N ASN A 120 17.05 16.24 2.98
CA ASN A 120 17.20 16.74 4.33
C ASN A 120 18.50 17.55 4.44
N TYR A 121 18.49 18.57 5.29
CA TYR A 121 19.53 19.59 5.38
C TYR A 121 20.11 19.62 6.79
N PRO A 122 21.44 19.70 6.97
CA PRO A 122 22.03 19.76 8.29
C PRO A 122 21.74 21.13 8.91
N MET A 123 21.73 21.18 10.24
CA MET A 123 21.67 22.45 10.95
C MET A 123 22.84 23.35 10.54
N LYS A 124 22.55 24.60 10.16
CA LYS A 124 23.58 25.65 10.23
C LYS A 124 23.92 25.83 11.71
N ALA A 125 25.15 25.51 12.10
CA ALA A 125 25.69 26.03 13.36
C ALA A 125 25.54 27.56 13.33
N LYS A 126 24.79 28.11 14.28
CA LYS A 126 24.75 29.55 14.51
C LYS A 126 26.11 30.05 14.98
#